data_AF-E0Q8K3-F1
#
_entry.id   AF-E0Q8K3-F1
#
_cell.length_a   1.000
_cell.length_b   1.000
_cell.length_c   1.000
_cell.angle_alpha   90.00
_cell.angle_beta   90.00
_cell.angle_gamma   90.00
#
_symmetry.space_group_name_H-M   'P 1'
#
loop_
_entity.id
_entity.type
_entity.pdbx_description
1 polymer ?
#
loop_
_entity_poly.entity_id
_entity_poly.type
_entity_poly.pdbx_seq_one_letter_code
_entity_poly.pdbx_strand_id
1 'polypeptide(L)'
;MEPFRFNAWAEAYSQKTNRSLAGTRLYIGHDGGASCGIDQADLAQAQDWGMVPSRDSAEMKTGHAIDATMPLGDVVDARELTGAEAMRFAQEHMLVLDALMRQMRKDVDFTGIRIAVCLILEPKTAVLLRQLKAAGAIVGAYCGSEANDERVAVQLRTEGIPVAYDPDWTPAQAHQGALDLLDEIQPNIIIDDGASFARLAAMERPELMGHIIGVAEETTSGIRAFQAMQDAGALTFPVIAVNDSMLKTGFDNAHGTGETCITTLQRILGSDCFAGSNVSVVGYGPVGRGFAHRVRALGANVTICDTDPVVALQAVFDGFRAYDIDQAIGESDIVVSATGVRHTITLQHMRRMKPNAVLSVIGGIANEIALDQIDGFHAENKRELRDLAVPDGPVIRLISEGDGVNYTVGGGNPIEIMDLSFAVQASAVAHLLRHRGTLQPGLQRLGRDIDRHIADIALRTRGYRASHAVADNGYDWTLTRFAENEKE
;
A
#
# COMPACT_ATOMS: atom_id res chain seq x y z
N MET A 1 -29.34 7.30 19.90
CA MET A 1 -28.13 7.12 19.09
C MET A 1 -27.16 6.32 19.93
N GLU A 2 -26.56 5.27 19.38
CA GLU A 2 -25.36 4.71 20.01
C GLU A 2 -24.30 5.81 20.09
N PRO A 3 -23.51 5.87 21.18
CA PRO A 3 -22.41 6.82 21.28
C PRO A 3 -21.41 6.57 20.15
N PHE A 4 -20.79 7.64 19.64
CA PHE A 4 -19.67 7.51 18.72
C PHE A 4 -18.57 6.69 19.39
N ARG A 5 -17.96 5.78 18.63
CA ARG A 5 -16.80 5.01 19.06
C ARG A 5 -15.81 5.04 17.93
N PHE A 6 -14.67 5.69 18.14
CA PHE A 6 -13.70 5.91 17.07
C PHE A 6 -13.27 4.62 16.38
N ASN A 7 -13.02 3.53 17.12
CA ASN A 7 -12.63 2.24 16.52
C ASN A 7 -13.66 1.70 15.54
N ALA A 8 -14.93 1.61 15.95
CA ALA A 8 -16.02 1.12 15.10
C ALA A 8 -16.30 2.06 13.93
N TRP A 9 -16.21 3.37 14.15
CA TRP A 9 -16.36 4.36 13.08
C TRP A 9 -15.23 4.28 12.06
N ALA A 10 -13.98 4.17 12.52
CA ALA A 10 -12.79 4.08 11.67
C ALA A 10 -12.81 2.81 10.81
N GLU A 11 -13.17 1.66 11.39
CA GLU A 11 -13.37 0.41 10.65
C GLU A 11 -14.45 0.58 9.58
N ALA A 12 -15.66 0.98 9.98
CA ALA A 12 -16.76 1.12 9.04
C ALA A 12 -16.46 2.13 7.91
N TYR A 13 -15.91 3.30 8.24
CA TYR A 13 -15.59 4.33 7.25
C TYR A 13 -14.49 3.87 6.28
N SER A 14 -13.39 3.31 6.81
CA SER A 14 -12.28 2.82 6.00
C SER A 14 -12.71 1.67 5.09
N GLN A 15 -13.47 0.70 5.60
CA GLN A 15 -13.92 -0.46 4.82
C GLN A 15 -14.98 -0.09 3.77
N LYS A 16 -15.86 0.88 4.05
CA LYS A 16 -16.83 1.38 3.07
C LYS A 16 -16.16 2.17 1.95
N THR A 17 -15.24 3.07 2.29
CA THR A 17 -14.77 4.08 1.32
C THR A 17 -13.42 3.74 0.70
N ASN A 18 -12.61 2.87 1.34
CA ASN A 18 -11.19 2.69 1.03
C ASN A 18 -10.40 4.02 1.03
N ARG A 19 -10.87 5.04 1.75
CA ARG A 19 -10.17 6.31 1.93
C ARG A 19 -9.23 6.26 3.12
N SER A 20 -8.14 7.02 3.04
CA SER A 20 -7.18 7.13 4.14
C SER A 20 -7.77 7.95 5.28
N LEU A 21 -7.60 7.48 6.51
CA LEU A 21 -7.91 8.27 7.71
C LEU A 21 -6.72 9.17 8.06
N ALA A 22 -5.50 8.64 8.00
CA ALA A 22 -4.29 9.42 8.28
C ALA A 22 -4.14 10.64 7.35
N GLY A 23 -3.71 11.78 7.91
CA GLY A 23 -3.47 13.00 7.15
C GLY A 23 -4.73 13.75 6.71
N THR A 24 -5.90 13.38 7.25
CA THR A 24 -7.19 14.04 6.96
C THR A 24 -7.58 15.07 8.01
N ARG A 25 -8.43 16.01 7.61
CA ARG A 25 -9.19 16.86 8.52
C ARG A 25 -10.46 16.12 8.92
N LEU A 26 -10.67 15.92 10.21
CA LEU A 26 -11.88 15.29 10.75
C LEU A 26 -12.83 16.39 11.23
N TYR A 27 -13.86 16.70 10.44
CA TYR A 27 -14.87 17.67 10.85
C TYR A 27 -15.78 17.05 11.92
N ILE A 28 -15.83 17.68 13.08
CA ILE A 28 -16.56 17.20 14.27
C ILE A 28 -17.77 18.08 14.60
N GLY A 29 -18.22 18.93 13.68
CA GLY A 29 -19.29 19.88 13.95
C GLY A 29 -18.81 21.14 14.70
N HIS A 30 -19.58 22.21 14.60
CA HIS A 30 -19.27 23.49 15.25
C HIS A 30 -19.31 23.42 16.79
N ASP A 31 -20.09 22.50 17.34
CA ASP A 31 -20.19 22.22 18.77
C ASP A 31 -19.04 21.34 19.30
N GLY A 32 -18.14 20.89 18.42
CA GLY A 32 -16.98 20.10 18.81
C GLY A 32 -17.30 18.63 19.12
N GLY A 33 -18.32 18.07 18.47
CA GLY A 33 -18.64 16.64 18.52
C GLY A 33 -19.77 16.29 19.50
N ALA A 34 -20.25 17.26 20.28
CA ALA A 34 -21.22 17.04 21.34
C ALA A 34 -22.55 16.47 20.82
N SER A 35 -23.07 17.00 19.71
CA SER A 35 -24.31 16.52 19.07
C SER A 35 -24.20 15.10 18.51
N CYS A 36 -22.99 14.66 18.18
CA CYS A 36 -22.69 13.34 17.64
C CYS A 36 -22.19 12.35 18.72
N GLY A 37 -22.04 12.81 19.97
CA GLY A 37 -21.54 12.00 21.06
C GLY A 37 -20.05 11.63 20.94
N ILE A 38 -19.26 12.42 20.20
CA ILE A 38 -17.80 12.26 20.11
C ILE A 38 -17.19 12.84 21.38
N ASP A 39 -16.43 12.04 22.12
CA ASP A 39 -15.80 12.47 23.36
C ASP A 39 -14.29 12.78 23.19
N GLN A 40 -13.62 13.16 24.28
CA GLN A 40 -12.19 13.48 24.23
C GLN A 40 -11.30 12.26 23.97
N ALA A 41 -11.72 11.05 24.37
CA ALA A 41 -10.98 9.83 24.11
C ALA A 41 -11.04 9.49 22.62
N ASP A 42 -12.21 9.63 21.98
CA ASP A 42 -12.35 9.47 20.53
C ASP A 42 -11.45 10.43 19.75
N LEU A 43 -11.43 11.70 20.15
CA LEU A 43 -10.57 12.71 19.51
C LEU A 43 -9.08 12.39 19.68
N ALA A 44 -8.67 11.93 20.86
CA ALA A 44 -7.29 11.51 21.10
C ALA A 44 -6.91 10.30 20.23
N GLN A 45 -7.79 9.30 20.11
CA GLN A 45 -7.56 8.16 19.22
C GLN A 45 -7.46 8.57 17.75
N ALA A 46 -8.34 9.48 17.30
CA ALA A 46 -8.26 10.04 15.95
C ALA A 46 -6.93 10.77 15.69
N GLN A 47 -6.45 11.54 16.67
CA GLN A 47 -5.16 12.22 16.59
C GLN A 47 -3.98 11.24 16.55
N ASP A 48 -4.01 10.19 17.36
CA ASP A 48 -3.00 9.12 17.34
C ASP A 48 -2.99 8.35 16.00
N TRP A 49 -4.12 8.34 15.29
CA TRP A 49 -4.22 7.80 13.93
C TRP A 49 -3.74 8.77 12.84
N GLY A 50 -3.38 10.01 13.22
CA GLY A 50 -2.89 11.05 12.31
C GLY A 50 -3.99 11.91 11.69
N MET A 51 -5.20 11.90 12.27
CA MET A 51 -6.29 12.80 11.88
C MET A 51 -6.20 14.11 12.65
N VAL A 52 -6.68 15.21 12.08
CA VAL A 52 -6.74 16.50 12.76
C VAL A 52 -8.21 16.91 12.94
N PRO A 53 -8.76 16.82 14.17
CA PRO A 53 -10.11 17.29 14.45
C PRO A 53 -10.27 18.78 14.14
N SER A 54 -11.40 19.13 13.53
CA SER A 54 -11.69 20.50 13.09
C SER A 54 -13.15 20.85 13.30
N ARG A 55 -13.40 22.11 13.66
CA ARG A 55 -14.74 22.71 13.77
C ARG A 55 -15.07 23.65 12.60
N ASP A 56 -14.13 23.82 11.68
CA ASP A 56 -14.27 24.71 10.54
C ASP A 56 -14.81 23.94 9.33
N SER A 57 -16.08 24.19 8.99
CA SER A 57 -16.72 23.58 7.84
C SER A 57 -16.16 24.07 6.50
N ALA A 58 -15.37 25.16 6.48
CA ALA A 58 -14.66 25.56 5.27
C ALA A 58 -13.55 24.57 4.88
N GLU A 59 -12.94 23.88 5.85
CA GLU A 59 -11.92 22.86 5.59
C GLU A 59 -12.50 21.63 4.86
N MET A 60 -13.82 21.40 4.94
CA MET A 60 -14.52 20.36 4.18
C MET A 60 -14.50 20.58 2.66
N LYS A 61 -14.13 21.77 2.21
CA LYS A 61 -13.93 22.04 0.77
C LYS A 61 -12.62 21.45 0.24
N THR A 62 -11.72 21.00 1.12
CA THR A 62 -10.54 20.22 0.71
C THR A 62 -10.97 18.80 0.37
N GLY A 63 -10.44 18.22 -0.71
CA GLY A 63 -10.82 16.85 -1.13
C GLY A 63 -10.35 15.73 -0.19
N HIS A 64 -9.70 16.09 0.93
CA HIS A 64 -9.09 15.19 1.91
C HIS A 64 -9.77 15.27 3.29
N ALA A 65 -10.83 16.05 3.43
CA ALA A 65 -11.58 16.13 4.69
C ALA A 65 -12.60 15.00 4.81
N ILE A 66 -12.92 14.65 6.06
CA ILE A 66 -13.91 13.63 6.43
C ILE A 66 -14.89 14.26 7.42
N ASP A 67 -16.19 14.06 7.18
CA ASP A 67 -17.25 14.49 8.09
C ASP A 67 -17.57 13.37 9.09
N ALA A 68 -17.17 13.54 10.35
CA ALA A 68 -17.50 12.60 11.43
C ALA A 68 -18.97 12.71 11.87
N THR A 69 -19.65 13.81 11.55
CA THR A 69 -21.04 14.07 11.93
C THR A 69 -22.04 13.40 11.00
N MET A 70 -21.58 13.01 9.81
CA MET A 70 -22.38 12.26 8.85
C MET A 70 -22.66 10.85 9.34
N PRO A 71 -23.93 10.40 9.37
CA PRO A 71 -24.26 9.03 9.71
C PRO A 71 -23.54 8.04 8.78
N LEU A 72 -22.99 6.95 9.34
CA LEU A 72 -22.32 5.91 8.55
C LEU A 72 -23.23 5.28 7.48
N GLY A 73 -24.55 5.31 7.65
CA GLY A 73 -25.52 4.87 6.65
C GLY A 73 -25.54 5.72 5.38
N ASP A 74 -25.16 6.99 5.48
CA ASP A 74 -25.11 7.95 4.37
C ASP A 74 -23.72 8.02 3.72
N VAL A 75 -22.71 7.40 4.35
CA VAL A 75 -21.37 7.22 3.77
C VAL A 75 -21.46 6.25 2.59
N VAL A 76 -20.94 6.69 1.44
CA VAL A 76 -20.81 5.88 0.23
C VAL A 76 -20.07 4.57 0.54
N ASP A 77 -20.67 3.46 0.13
CA ASP A 77 -20.03 2.15 0.16
C ASP A 77 -19.44 1.82 -1.22
N ALA A 78 -18.14 2.06 -1.39
CA ALA A 78 -17.41 1.81 -2.62
C ALA A 78 -17.46 0.33 -3.07
N ARG A 79 -17.76 -0.59 -2.15
CA ARG A 79 -17.93 -2.02 -2.45
C ARG A 79 -19.23 -2.30 -3.18
N GLU A 80 -20.22 -1.43 -3.07
CA GLU A 80 -21.53 -1.57 -3.75
C GLU A 80 -21.60 -0.83 -5.09
N LEU A 81 -20.61 0.01 -5.39
CA LEU A 81 -20.56 0.79 -6.64
C LEU A 81 -20.35 -0.09 -7.87
N THR A 82 -20.83 0.35 -9.02
CA THR A 82 -20.41 -0.22 -10.31
C THR A 82 -18.94 0.09 -10.60
N GLY A 83 -18.31 -0.63 -11.54
CA GLY A 83 -16.91 -0.40 -11.91
C GLY A 83 -16.64 1.07 -12.32
N ALA A 84 -17.52 1.66 -13.14
CA ALA A 84 -17.42 3.06 -13.53
C ALA A 84 -17.54 4.03 -12.35
N GLU A 85 -18.46 3.76 -11.42
CA GLU A 85 -18.67 4.61 -10.24
C GLU A 85 -17.53 4.50 -9.25
N ALA A 86 -17.02 3.29 -9.00
CA ALA A 86 -15.86 3.05 -8.14
C ALA A 86 -14.61 3.74 -8.70
N MET A 87 -14.37 3.64 -10.02
CA MET A 87 -13.25 4.32 -10.69
C MET A 87 -13.39 5.85 -10.63
N ARG A 88 -14.61 6.39 -10.77
CA ARG A 88 -14.88 7.82 -10.60
C ARG A 88 -14.66 8.27 -9.15
N PHE A 89 -15.16 7.50 -8.18
CA PHE A 89 -14.97 7.77 -6.76
C PHE A 89 -13.47 7.82 -6.41
N ALA A 90 -12.68 6.85 -6.87
CA ALA A 90 -11.23 6.91 -6.71
C ALA A 90 -10.61 8.15 -7.35
N GLN A 91 -11.02 8.49 -8.58
CA GLN A 91 -10.53 9.66 -9.31
C GLN A 91 -10.81 10.99 -8.57
N GLU A 92 -11.96 11.11 -7.89
CA GLU A 92 -12.32 12.29 -7.11
C GLU A 92 -11.41 12.51 -5.87
N HIS A 93 -10.78 11.44 -5.38
CA HIS A 93 -9.88 11.48 -4.23
C HIS A 93 -8.38 11.41 -4.59
N MET A 94 -8.04 11.17 -5.86
CA MET A 94 -6.67 11.12 -6.37
C MET A 94 -6.21 12.47 -6.96
N LEU A 95 -6.18 13.49 -6.11
CA LEU A 95 -5.94 14.88 -6.51
C LEU A 95 -4.47 15.17 -6.85
N VAL A 96 -3.52 14.41 -6.31
CA VAL A 96 -2.09 14.61 -6.52
C VAL A 96 -1.69 14.14 -7.91
N LEU A 97 -2.06 12.92 -8.28
CA LEU A 97 -1.81 12.36 -9.60
C LEU A 97 -2.46 13.22 -10.69
N ASP A 98 -3.70 13.67 -10.51
CA ASP A 98 -4.36 14.56 -11.48
C ASP A 98 -3.58 15.86 -11.69
N ALA A 99 -3.22 16.55 -10.59
CA ALA A 99 -2.48 17.79 -10.66
C ALA A 99 -1.10 17.61 -11.29
N LEU A 100 -0.41 16.52 -10.97
CA LEU A 100 0.90 16.18 -11.52
C LEU A 100 0.81 15.89 -13.03
N MET A 101 -0.15 15.05 -13.46
CA MET A 101 -0.33 14.71 -14.87
C MET A 101 -0.69 15.93 -15.71
N ARG A 102 -1.50 16.87 -15.19
CA ARG A 102 -1.77 18.16 -15.85
C ARG A 102 -0.52 19.02 -16.02
N GLN A 103 0.46 18.92 -15.13
CA GLN A 103 1.74 19.61 -15.28
C GLN A 103 2.63 18.90 -16.29
N MET A 104 2.80 17.57 -16.16
CA MET A 104 3.67 16.75 -17.02
C MET A 104 3.25 16.76 -18.49
N ARG A 105 1.95 16.79 -18.79
CA ARG A 105 1.46 16.85 -20.18
C ARG A 105 1.86 18.14 -20.93
N LYS A 106 2.44 19.14 -20.24
CA LYS A 106 2.93 20.37 -20.88
C LYS A 106 4.33 20.21 -21.46
N ASP A 107 5.13 19.28 -20.94
CA ASP A 107 6.56 19.14 -21.26
C ASP A 107 7.00 17.70 -21.53
N VAL A 108 6.11 16.71 -21.36
CA VAL A 108 6.35 15.30 -21.69
C VAL A 108 5.33 14.84 -22.73
N ASP A 109 5.83 14.30 -23.85
CA ASP A 109 5.00 13.73 -24.91
C ASP A 109 4.76 12.23 -24.66
N PHE A 110 3.53 11.89 -24.31
CA PHE A 110 3.08 10.51 -24.10
C PHE A 110 2.48 9.90 -25.39
N THR A 111 2.34 10.68 -26.46
CA THR A 111 1.61 10.28 -27.66
C THR A 111 2.21 9.03 -28.29
N GLY A 112 1.42 7.96 -28.38
CA GLY A 112 1.84 6.70 -28.99
C GLY A 112 2.86 5.90 -28.18
N ILE A 113 3.23 6.35 -26.96
CA ILE A 113 4.04 5.56 -26.05
C ILE A 113 3.21 4.37 -25.57
N ARG A 114 3.73 3.16 -25.75
CA ARG A 114 3.06 1.91 -25.38
C ARG A 114 3.49 1.52 -23.97
N ILE A 115 2.55 1.43 -23.04
CA ILE A 115 2.81 1.17 -21.62
C ILE A 115 2.01 -0.07 -21.20
N ALA A 116 2.71 -1.11 -20.77
CA ALA A 116 2.08 -2.24 -20.11
C ALA A 116 2.18 -2.09 -18.59
N VAL A 117 1.09 -2.32 -17.88
CA VAL A 117 1.00 -2.17 -16.44
C VAL A 117 0.71 -3.55 -15.82
N CYS A 118 1.61 -4.01 -14.95
CA CYS A 118 1.42 -5.21 -14.13
C CYS A 118 1.33 -4.80 -12.66
N LEU A 119 0.11 -4.60 -12.19
CA LEU A 119 -0.22 -4.18 -10.82
C LEU A 119 -1.51 -4.88 -10.41
N ILE A 120 -1.79 -4.94 -9.10
CA ILE A 120 -3.12 -5.31 -8.60
C ILE A 120 -4.16 -4.34 -9.18
N LEU A 121 -5.23 -4.89 -9.76
CA LEU A 121 -6.26 -4.13 -10.42
C LEU A 121 -7.32 -3.64 -9.44
N GLU A 122 -7.28 -2.35 -9.17
CA GLU A 122 -8.21 -1.68 -8.26
C GLU A 122 -8.73 -0.40 -8.93
N PRO A 123 -9.80 0.23 -8.39
CA PRO A 123 -10.32 1.48 -8.94
C PRO A 123 -9.24 2.56 -9.12
N LYS A 124 -8.30 2.64 -8.16
CA LYS A 124 -7.14 3.53 -8.15
C LYS A 124 -6.11 3.20 -9.26
N THR A 125 -5.84 1.92 -9.55
CA THR A 125 -5.00 1.47 -10.68
C THR A 125 -5.60 1.90 -12.01
N ALA A 126 -6.93 1.82 -12.12
CA ALA A 126 -7.66 2.28 -13.29
C ALA A 126 -7.51 3.79 -13.53
N VAL A 127 -7.41 4.60 -12.46
CA VAL A 127 -7.16 6.04 -12.58
C VAL A 127 -5.80 6.31 -13.22
N LEU A 128 -4.74 5.59 -12.82
CA LEU A 128 -3.42 5.70 -13.46
C LEU A 128 -3.48 5.37 -14.96
N LEU A 129 -4.08 4.23 -15.31
CA LEU A 129 -4.26 3.80 -16.71
C LEU A 129 -5.02 4.86 -17.54
N ARG A 130 -6.12 5.39 -17.01
CA ARG A 130 -6.93 6.43 -17.68
C ARG A 130 -6.17 7.74 -17.84
N GLN A 131 -5.40 8.15 -16.83
CA GLN A 131 -4.58 9.36 -16.92
C GLN A 131 -3.45 9.20 -17.95
N LEU A 132 -2.82 8.03 -18.06
CA LEU A 132 -1.81 7.77 -19.10
C LEU A 132 -2.46 7.74 -20.49
N LYS A 133 -3.59 7.04 -20.66
CA LYS A 133 -4.36 7.01 -21.92
C LYS A 133 -4.81 8.42 -22.34
N ALA A 134 -5.35 9.21 -21.42
CA ALA A 134 -5.75 10.59 -21.68
C ALA A 134 -4.57 11.53 -22.00
N ALA A 135 -3.34 11.14 -21.64
CA ALA A 135 -2.12 11.83 -22.06
C ALA A 135 -1.69 11.49 -23.49
N GLY A 136 -2.30 10.47 -24.12
CA GLY A 136 -1.97 10.00 -25.47
C GLY A 136 -1.22 8.66 -25.51
N ALA A 137 -0.94 8.05 -24.36
CA ALA A 137 -0.31 6.73 -24.31
C ALA A 137 -1.28 5.62 -24.76
N ILE A 138 -0.73 4.55 -25.31
CA ILE A 138 -1.42 3.29 -25.56
C ILE A 138 -1.14 2.41 -24.35
N VAL A 139 -2.17 2.07 -23.58
CA VAL A 139 -2.01 1.35 -22.31
C VAL A 139 -2.73 0.01 -22.33
N GLY A 140 -2.16 -0.98 -21.66
CA GLY A 140 -2.80 -2.26 -21.35
C GLY A 140 -2.36 -2.75 -19.97
N ALA A 141 -3.16 -3.61 -19.36
CA ALA A 141 -2.89 -4.12 -18.03
C ALA A 141 -2.89 -5.65 -17.98
N TYR A 142 -1.90 -6.22 -17.30
CA TYR A 142 -1.88 -7.63 -16.91
C TYR A 142 -2.02 -7.69 -15.39
N CYS A 143 -2.79 -8.64 -14.91
CA CYS A 143 -2.96 -8.86 -13.48
C CYS A 143 -2.91 -10.36 -13.23
N GLY A 144 -2.14 -10.78 -12.23
CA GLY A 144 -2.04 -12.18 -11.85
C GLY A 144 -3.32 -12.67 -11.17
N SER A 145 -3.22 -13.81 -10.48
CA SER A 145 -4.33 -14.38 -9.73
C SER A 145 -4.58 -13.69 -8.38
N GLU A 146 -3.97 -12.52 -8.13
CA GLU A 146 -4.19 -11.75 -6.92
C GLU A 146 -5.65 -11.27 -6.81
N ALA A 147 -6.02 -10.69 -5.67
CA ALA A 147 -7.36 -10.19 -5.38
C ALA A 147 -7.70 -8.91 -6.17
N ASN A 148 -7.86 -9.08 -7.49
CA ASN A 148 -8.19 -8.03 -8.44
C ASN A 148 -9.71 -7.73 -8.45
N ASP A 149 -10.08 -6.46 -8.66
CA ASP A 149 -11.47 -6.03 -8.81
C ASP A 149 -11.98 -6.29 -10.24
N GLU A 150 -12.79 -7.34 -10.40
CA GLU A 150 -13.35 -7.74 -11.69
C GLU A 150 -14.20 -6.63 -12.34
N ARG A 151 -14.90 -5.81 -11.53
CA ARG A 151 -15.71 -4.70 -12.04
C ARG A 151 -14.85 -3.68 -12.77
N VAL A 152 -13.62 -3.46 -12.28
CA VAL A 152 -12.63 -2.58 -12.89
C VAL A 152 -12.10 -3.16 -14.19
N ALA A 153 -11.78 -4.47 -14.22
CA ALA A 153 -11.33 -5.15 -15.44
C ALA A 153 -12.37 -5.02 -16.57
N VAL A 154 -13.64 -5.30 -16.26
CA VAL A 154 -14.76 -5.19 -17.21
C VAL A 154 -14.93 -3.74 -17.70
N GLN A 155 -14.89 -2.76 -16.79
CA GLN A 155 -15.03 -1.36 -17.14
C GLN A 155 -13.87 -0.86 -18.03
N LEU A 156 -12.62 -1.21 -17.72
CA LEU A 156 -11.45 -0.83 -18.53
C LEU A 156 -11.52 -1.41 -19.95
N ARG A 157 -11.92 -2.68 -20.09
CA ARG A 157 -12.15 -3.31 -21.40
C ARG A 157 -13.24 -2.58 -22.19
N THR A 158 -14.32 -2.18 -21.53
CA THR A 158 -15.41 -1.38 -22.14
C THR A 158 -14.91 -0.01 -22.62
N GLU A 159 -13.95 0.58 -21.90
CA GLU A 159 -13.27 1.82 -22.29
C GLU A 159 -12.16 1.60 -23.36
N GLY A 160 -12.00 0.39 -23.88
CA GLY A 160 -11.00 0.05 -24.90
C GLY A 160 -9.57 0.09 -24.37
N ILE A 161 -9.36 -0.30 -23.11
CA ILE A 161 -8.03 -0.60 -22.55
C ILE A 161 -7.93 -2.13 -22.45
N PRO A 162 -6.98 -2.78 -23.15
CA PRO A 162 -6.76 -4.21 -23.02
C PRO A 162 -6.43 -4.57 -21.58
N VAL A 163 -7.10 -5.59 -21.05
CA VAL A 163 -6.84 -6.15 -19.72
C VAL A 163 -6.76 -7.66 -19.83
N ALA A 164 -5.58 -8.22 -19.55
CA ALA A 164 -5.33 -9.65 -19.44
C ALA A 164 -5.48 -10.07 -17.97
N TYR A 165 -6.68 -10.56 -17.64
CA TYR A 165 -7.04 -11.00 -16.29
C TYR A 165 -8.29 -11.89 -16.35
N ASP A 166 -8.26 -13.01 -15.66
CA ASP A 166 -9.42 -13.84 -15.40
C ASP A 166 -9.21 -14.54 -14.05
N PRO A 167 -10.16 -14.45 -13.10
CA PRO A 167 -10.01 -15.07 -11.78
C PRO A 167 -9.94 -16.59 -11.82
N ASP A 168 -10.42 -17.23 -12.90
CA ASP A 168 -10.47 -18.68 -13.05
C ASP A 168 -9.29 -19.25 -13.85
N TRP A 169 -8.30 -18.42 -14.20
CA TRP A 169 -7.10 -18.89 -14.90
C TRP A 169 -6.27 -19.84 -14.05
N THR A 170 -5.93 -20.99 -14.63
CA THR A 170 -4.81 -21.79 -14.18
C THR A 170 -3.49 -21.01 -14.31
N PRO A 171 -2.42 -21.37 -13.59
CA PRO A 171 -1.12 -20.71 -13.74
C PRO A 171 -0.62 -20.68 -15.20
N ALA A 172 -0.88 -21.73 -15.98
CA ALA A 172 -0.51 -21.78 -17.40
C ALA A 172 -1.32 -20.80 -18.26
N GLN A 173 -2.61 -20.62 -17.97
CA GLN A 173 -3.46 -19.63 -18.66
C GLN A 173 -3.08 -18.20 -18.26
N ALA A 174 -2.76 -17.97 -16.98
CA ALA A 174 -2.29 -16.66 -16.51
C ALA A 174 -0.95 -16.29 -17.15
N HIS A 175 -0.03 -17.25 -17.27
CA HIS A 175 1.22 -17.08 -18.01
C HIS A 175 0.97 -16.74 -19.48
N GLN A 176 0.09 -17.48 -20.15
CA GLN A 176 -0.25 -17.20 -21.54
C GLN A 176 -0.91 -15.84 -21.71
N GLY A 177 -1.83 -15.44 -20.82
CA GLY A 177 -2.45 -14.11 -20.85
C GLY A 177 -1.45 -12.97 -20.67
N ALA A 178 -0.41 -13.17 -19.85
CA ALA A 178 0.69 -12.22 -19.72
C ALA A 178 1.44 -12.04 -21.05
N LEU A 179 1.76 -13.15 -21.72
CA LEU A 179 2.41 -13.15 -23.03
C LEU A 179 1.52 -12.52 -24.11
N ASP A 180 0.24 -12.81 -24.12
CA ASP A 180 -0.72 -12.25 -25.08
C ASP A 180 -0.80 -10.72 -24.95
N LEU A 181 -0.80 -10.19 -23.73
CA LEU A 181 -0.76 -8.73 -23.52
C LEU A 181 0.57 -8.12 -23.98
N LEU A 182 1.70 -8.78 -23.71
CA LEU A 182 3.01 -8.32 -24.20
C LEU A 182 3.03 -8.24 -25.73
N ASP A 183 2.43 -9.24 -26.40
CA ASP A 183 2.35 -9.32 -27.86
C ASP A 183 1.38 -8.27 -28.44
N GLU A 184 0.28 -7.98 -27.75
CA GLU A 184 -0.70 -6.94 -28.15
C GLU A 184 -0.14 -5.52 -27.95
N ILE A 185 0.45 -5.23 -26.79
CA ILE A 185 0.90 -3.88 -26.42
C ILE A 185 2.28 -3.56 -26.98
N GLN A 186 3.18 -4.55 -27.05
CA GLN A 186 4.60 -4.37 -27.41
C GLN A 186 5.24 -3.20 -26.64
N PRO A 187 5.28 -3.26 -25.30
CA PRO A 187 5.51 -2.08 -24.45
C PRO A 187 6.85 -1.41 -24.72
N ASN A 188 6.83 -0.07 -24.77
CA ASN A 188 8.02 0.76 -24.61
C ASN A 188 8.37 0.93 -23.14
N ILE A 189 7.38 0.95 -22.24
CA ILE A 189 7.59 1.05 -20.81
C ILE A 189 6.75 -0.01 -20.13
N ILE A 190 7.32 -0.65 -19.11
CA ILE A 190 6.59 -1.55 -18.21
C ILE A 190 6.51 -0.87 -16.83
N ILE A 191 5.31 -0.76 -16.28
CA ILE A 191 5.09 -0.48 -14.87
C ILE A 191 4.86 -1.83 -14.21
N ASP A 192 5.68 -2.21 -13.25
CA ASP A 192 5.71 -3.56 -12.69
C ASP A 192 5.63 -3.55 -11.16
N ASP A 193 5.05 -4.62 -10.63
CA ASP A 193 4.99 -4.95 -9.20
C ASP A 193 5.57 -6.36 -9.02
N GLY A 194 6.76 -6.43 -8.42
CA GLY A 194 7.43 -7.68 -8.09
C GLY A 194 8.35 -8.21 -9.19
N ALA A 195 8.66 -7.38 -10.20
CA ALA A 195 9.52 -7.67 -11.34
C ALA A 195 9.10 -8.86 -12.22
N SER A 196 7.92 -9.45 -11.98
CA SER A 196 7.55 -10.72 -12.60
C SER A 196 7.29 -10.57 -14.10
N PHE A 197 6.62 -9.49 -14.49
CA PHE A 197 6.17 -9.27 -15.85
C PHE A 197 7.29 -8.77 -16.77
N ALA A 198 8.12 -7.84 -16.29
CA ALA A 198 9.30 -7.40 -17.03
C ALA A 198 10.35 -8.51 -17.19
N ARG A 199 10.52 -9.38 -16.19
CA ARG A 199 11.40 -10.56 -16.30
C ARG A 199 10.84 -11.58 -17.28
N LEU A 200 9.53 -11.81 -17.25
CA LEU A 200 8.87 -12.67 -18.25
C LEU A 200 9.11 -12.13 -19.66
N ALA A 201 8.91 -10.83 -19.89
CA ALA A 201 9.17 -10.20 -21.17
C ALA A 201 10.62 -10.38 -21.61
N ALA A 202 11.59 -10.17 -20.71
CA ALA A 202 13.00 -10.35 -21.02
C ALA A 202 13.40 -11.80 -21.36
N MET A 203 12.75 -12.77 -20.71
CA MET A 203 13.06 -14.20 -20.87
C MET A 203 12.36 -14.83 -22.08
N GLU A 204 11.08 -14.51 -22.32
CA GLU A 204 10.24 -15.21 -23.28
C GLU A 204 9.80 -14.35 -24.48
N ARG A 205 10.07 -13.04 -24.43
CA ARG A 205 9.88 -12.09 -25.54
C ARG A 205 11.09 -11.15 -25.70
N PRO A 206 12.33 -11.69 -25.80
CA PRO A 206 13.55 -10.88 -25.82
C PRO A 206 13.58 -9.84 -26.96
N GLU A 207 12.87 -10.08 -28.05
CA GLU A 207 12.70 -9.13 -29.16
C GLU A 207 11.99 -7.83 -28.74
N LEU A 208 11.14 -7.87 -27.70
CA LEU A 208 10.51 -6.69 -27.15
C LEU A 208 11.51 -5.78 -26.42
N MET A 209 12.56 -6.37 -25.84
CA MET A 209 13.56 -5.63 -25.07
C MET A 209 14.39 -4.70 -25.95
N GLY A 210 14.46 -4.95 -27.27
CA GLY A 210 15.18 -4.07 -28.19
C GLY A 210 14.58 -2.66 -28.34
N HIS A 211 13.33 -2.45 -27.92
CA HIS A 211 12.64 -1.17 -28.00
C HIS A 211 12.05 -0.68 -26.66
N ILE A 212 12.41 -1.37 -25.57
CA ILE A 212 12.04 -0.93 -24.23
C ILE A 212 12.86 0.31 -23.86
N ILE A 213 12.18 1.32 -23.35
CA ILE A 213 12.76 2.53 -22.78
C ILE A 213 13.19 2.24 -21.34
N GLY A 214 12.38 1.47 -20.61
CA GLY A 214 12.72 0.97 -19.27
C GLY A 214 11.51 0.45 -18.50
N VAL A 215 11.76 0.11 -17.24
CA VAL A 215 10.77 -0.44 -16.29
C VAL A 215 10.66 0.50 -15.10
N ALA A 216 9.46 0.68 -14.55
CA ALA A 216 9.24 1.32 -13.26
C ALA A 216 8.74 0.27 -12.26
N GLU A 217 9.51 0.02 -11.19
CA GLU A 217 9.26 -1.09 -10.26
C GLU A 217 8.85 -0.59 -8.86
N GLU A 218 7.67 -1.03 -8.40
CA GLU A 218 7.04 -0.51 -7.18
C GLU A 218 7.45 -1.19 -5.87
N THR A 219 7.92 -2.45 -5.91
CA THR A 219 8.06 -3.24 -4.67
C THR A 219 9.48 -3.62 -4.31
N THR A 220 9.71 -3.74 -3.01
CA THR A 220 11.02 -4.09 -2.47
C THR A 220 11.51 -5.45 -2.99
N SER A 221 10.59 -6.41 -3.16
CA SER A 221 10.90 -7.72 -3.74
C SER A 221 11.31 -7.61 -5.21
N GLY A 222 10.61 -6.82 -6.02
CA GLY A 222 10.97 -6.56 -7.41
C GLY A 222 12.33 -5.88 -7.55
N ILE A 223 12.60 -4.85 -6.72
CA ILE A 223 13.91 -4.18 -6.68
C ILE A 223 15.04 -5.16 -6.33
N ARG A 224 14.84 -6.05 -5.34
CA ARG A 224 15.82 -7.09 -5.00
C ARG A 224 16.07 -8.05 -6.17
N ALA A 225 15.03 -8.41 -6.93
CA ALA A 225 15.16 -9.26 -8.10
C ALA A 225 15.98 -8.57 -9.21
N PHE A 226 15.72 -7.29 -9.50
CA PHE A 226 16.50 -6.54 -10.47
C PHE A 226 17.93 -6.26 -10.02
N GLN A 227 18.16 -6.03 -8.73
CA GLN A 227 19.51 -5.92 -8.18
C GLN A 227 20.30 -7.22 -8.40
N ALA A 228 19.68 -8.38 -8.13
CA ALA A 228 20.33 -9.67 -8.38
C ALA A 228 20.63 -9.88 -9.88
N MET A 229 19.73 -9.44 -10.78
CA MET A 229 20.00 -9.45 -12.22
C MET A 229 21.16 -8.52 -12.62
N GLN A 230 21.24 -7.34 -12.00
CA GLN A 230 22.33 -6.39 -12.24
C GLN A 230 23.67 -6.97 -11.79
N ASP A 231 23.73 -7.54 -10.58
CA ASP A 231 24.94 -8.15 -10.02
C ASP A 231 25.40 -9.35 -10.85
N ALA A 232 24.46 -10.06 -11.47
CA ALA A 232 24.73 -11.15 -12.42
C ALA A 232 25.07 -10.67 -13.85
N GLY A 233 25.03 -9.37 -14.14
CA GLY A 233 25.26 -8.81 -15.48
C GLY A 233 24.15 -9.14 -16.48
N ALA A 234 22.97 -9.55 -16.01
CA ALA A 234 21.82 -9.97 -16.83
C ALA A 234 20.81 -8.85 -17.08
N LEU A 235 20.91 -7.70 -16.39
CA LEU A 235 20.00 -6.58 -16.56
C LEU A 235 20.41 -5.73 -17.77
N THR A 236 19.63 -5.79 -18.85
CA THR A 236 19.95 -5.19 -20.16
C THR A 236 19.16 -3.91 -20.48
N PHE A 237 18.32 -3.46 -19.55
CA PHE A 237 17.47 -2.28 -19.71
C PHE A 237 17.45 -1.42 -18.43
N PRO A 238 17.06 -0.13 -18.53
CA PRO A 238 16.91 0.74 -17.37
C PRO A 238 15.74 0.32 -16.47
N VAL A 239 15.94 0.33 -15.16
CA VAL A 239 14.88 0.12 -14.16
C VAL A 239 14.88 1.30 -13.19
N ILE A 240 13.73 1.94 -13.03
CA ILE A 240 13.53 3.00 -12.04
C ILE A 240 12.94 2.40 -10.78
N ALA A 241 13.65 2.54 -9.67
CA ALA A 241 13.26 2.07 -8.35
C ALA A 241 12.22 3.01 -7.72
N VAL A 242 10.93 2.79 -8.01
CA VAL A 242 9.83 3.58 -7.44
C VAL A 242 9.67 3.32 -5.94
N ASN A 243 9.89 2.07 -5.51
CA ASN A 243 9.85 1.68 -4.10
C ASN A 243 10.77 2.52 -3.20
N ASP A 244 11.90 3.02 -3.74
CA ASP A 244 12.91 3.75 -2.96
C ASP A 244 12.52 5.22 -2.70
N SER A 245 11.39 5.68 -3.24
CA SER A 245 10.82 7.00 -2.93
C SER A 245 10.43 7.10 -1.45
N MET A 246 10.69 8.27 -0.86
CA MET A 246 10.24 8.59 0.50
C MET A 246 8.71 8.66 0.58
N LEU A 247 8.04 8.96 -0.53
CA LEU A 247 6.58 8.99 -0.61
C LEU A 247 5.96 7.59 -0.66
N LYS A 248 6.76 6.57 -1.00
CA LYS A 248 6.34 5.17 -0.90
C LYS A 248 6.58 4.66 0.51
N THR A 249 7.84 4.57 0.94
CA THR A 249 8.19 3.96 2.24
C THR A 249 7.61 4.71 3.44
N GLY A 250 7.57 6.04 3.39
CA GLY A 250 7.09 6.89 4.48
C GLY A 250 5.57 7.03 4.56
N PHE A 251 4.82 6.63 3.52
CA PHE A 251 3.36 6.80 3.48
C PHE A 251 2.63 5.50 3.18
N ASP A 252 2.94 4.84 2.07
CA ASP A 252 2.34 3.55 1.71
C ASP A 252 2.51 2.54 2.84
N ASN A 253 3.77 2.23 3.15
CA ASN A 253 4.08 1.20 4.13
C ASN A 253 3.67 1.64 5.56
N ALA A 254 3.93 2.89 5.92
CA ALA A 254 3.75 3.38 7.30
C ALA A 254 2.30 3.79 7.65
N HIS A 255 1.52 4.21 6.66
CA HIS A 255 0.14 4.65 6.84
C HIS A 255 -0.83 3.70 6.14
N GLY A 256 -0.64 3.44 4.84
CA GLY A 256 -1.58 2.63 4.04
C GLY A 256 -1.74 1.20 4.52
N THR A 257 -0.65 0.43 4.54
CA THR A 257 -0.70 -0.99 4.94
C THR A 257 -1.10 -1.13 6.40
N GLY A 258 -0.50 -0.34 7.29
CA GLY A 258 -0.81 -0.36 8.72
C GLY A 258 -2.29 -0.09 9.01
N GLU A 259 -2.88 0.95 8.40
CA GLU A 259 -4.28 1.31 8.58
C GLU A 259 -5.24 0.24 8.06
N THR A 260 -5.03 -0.24 6.83
CA THR A 260 -5.96 -1.16 6.16
C THR A 260 -5.88 -2.59 6.70
N CYS A 261 -4.70 -3.03 7.16
CA CYS A 261 -4.58 -4.27 7.92
C CYS A 261 -5.40 -4.23 9.21
N ILE A 262 -5.35 -3.12 9.94
CA ILE A 262 -6.10 -2.96 11.19
C ILE A 262 -7.61 -2.96 10.95
N THR A 263 -8.10 -2.18 9.99
CA THR A 263 -9.54 -2.09 9.74
C THR A 263 -10.10 -3.37 9.15
N THR A 264 -9.31 -4.11 8.35
CA THR A 264 -9.69 -5.44 7.84
C THR A 264 -9.72 -6.47 8.97
N LEU A 265 -8.76 -6.46 9.90
CA LEU A 265 -8.79 -7.30 11.09
C LEU A 265 -9.98 -7.00 12.00
N GLN A 266 -10.34 -5.72 12.18
CA GLN A 266 -11.56 -5.33 12.90
C GLN A 266 -12.83 -5.81 12.20
N ARG A 267 -12.90 -5.74 10.86
CA ARG A 267 -14.05 -6.28 10.11
C ARG A 267 -14.22 -7.78 10.32
N ILE A 268 -13.12 -8.53 10.31
CA ILE A 268 -13.14 -10.00 10.43
C ILE A 268 -13.38 -10.44 11.88
N LEU A 269 -12.78 -9.76 12.86
CA LEU A 269 -12.74 -10.21 14.26
C LEU A 269 -13.68 -9.43 15.19
N GLY A 270 -14.30 -8.35 14.70
CA GLY A 270 -15.07 -7.38 15.48
C GLY A 270 -14.28 -6.09 15.75
N SER A 271 -14.97 -4.94 15.74
CA SER A 271 -14.36 -3.61 15.90
C SER A 271 -13.61 -3.40 17.21
N ASP A 272 -13.97 -4.15 18.26
CA ASP A 272 -13.32 -4.09 19.57
C ASP A 272 -12.16 -5.11 19.73
N CYS A 273 -11.76 -5.84 18.67
CA CYS A 273 -10.81 -6.96 18.76
C CYS A 273 -9.42 -6.60 19.33
N PHE A 274 -9.02 -5.34 19.24
CA PHE A 274 -7.74 -4.86 19.77
C PHE A 274 -7.82 -4.39 21.23
N ALA A 275 -9.00 -4.03 21.73
CA ALA A 275 -9.16 -3.44 23.05
C ALA A 275 -8.77 -4.44 24.16
N GLY A 276 -7.67 -4.15 24.87
CA GLY A 276 -7.13 -5.00 25.94
C GLY A 276 -6.38 -6.25 25.47
N SER A 277 -6.39 -6.56 24.17
CA SER A 277 -5.71 -7.73 23.60
C SER A 277 -4.19 -7.60 23.66
N ASN A 278 -3.48 -8.71 23.91
CA ASN A 278 -2.03 -8.78 23.74
C ASN A 278 -1.69 -9.01 22.27
N VAL A 279 -1.01 -8.04 21.66
CA VAL A 279 -0.69 -8.06 20.22
C VAL A 279 0.83 -8.12 20.05
N SER A 280 1.34 -9.19 19.45
CA SER A 280 2.74 -9.27 19.05
C SER A 280 2.93 -8.91 17.59
N VAL A 281 3.80 -7.94 17.32
CA VAL A 281 4.18 -7.49 15.97
C VAL A 281 5.60 -7.97 15.70
N VAL A 282 5.75 -8.87 14.74
CA VAL A 282 7.05 -9.41 14.33
C VAL A 282 7.56 -8.63 13.13
N GLY A 283 8.64 -7.87 13.34
CA GLY A 283 9.16 -6.87 12.41
C GLY A 283 8.65 -5.46 12.73
N TYR A 284 9.57 -4.53 12.98
CA TYR A 284 9.27 -3.14 13.34
C TYR A 284 9.84 -2.13 12.34
N GLY A 285 9.85 -2.52 11.07
CA GLY A 285 10.02 -1.60 9.94
C GLY A 285 8.81 -0.67 9.76
N PRO A 286 8.73 0.09 8.64
CA PRO A 286 7.65 1.06 8.42
C PRO A 286 6.23 0.51 8.60
N VAL A 287 5.96 -0.70 8.07
CA VAL A 287 4.66 -1.38 8.22
C VAL A 287 4.35 -1.72 9.67
N GLY A 288 5.24 -2.47 10.33
CA GLY A 288 5.07 -2.89 11.72
C GLY A 288 4.94 -1.71 12.68
N ARG A 289 5.71 -0.64 12.47
CA ARG A 289 5.64 0.60 13.23
C ARG A 289 4.28 1.28 13.05
N GLY A 290 3.84 1.45 11.80
CA GLY A 290 2.54 2.02 11.46
C GLY A 290 1.36 1.27 12.08
N PHE A 291 1.45 -0.06 12.10
CA PHE A 291 0.46 -0.95 12.73
C PHE A 291 0.48 -0.81 14.26
N ALA A 292 1.65 -0.96 14.88
CA ALA A 292 1.83 -0.96 16.34
C ALA A 292 1.29 0.30 17.01
N HIS A 293 1.60 1.49 16.46
CA HIS A 293 1.11 2.75 17.02
C HIS A 293 -0.41 2.86 17.00
N ARG A 294 -1.04 2.46 15.88
CA ARG A 294 -2.49 2.55 15.70
C ARG A 294 -3.24 1.55 16.57
N VAL A 295 -2.80 0.29 16.66
CA VAL A 295 -3.49 -0.67 17.54
C VAL A 295 -3.31 -0.35 19.02
N ARG A 296 -2.18 0.26 19.43
CA ARG A 296 -2.01 0.80 20.79
C ARG A 296 -3.02 1.91 21.08
N ALA A 297 -3.26 2.81 20.14
CA ALA A 297 -4.30 3.85 20.27
C ALA A 297 -5.70 3.23 20.46
N LEU A 298 -5.94 2.06 19.86
CA LEU A 298 -7.18 1.28 20.04
C LEU A 298 -7.20 0.42 21.32
N GLY A 299 -6.21 0.57 22.20
CA GLY A 299 -6.16 -0.10 23.50
C GLY A 299 -5.45 -1.45 23.54
N ALA A 300 -4.69 -1.82 22.50
CA ALA A 300 -3.91 -3.05 22.50
C ALA A 300 -2.65 -2.96 23.38
N ASN A 301 -2.31 -4.07 24.03
CA ASN A 301 -1.05 -4.28 24.73
C ASN A 301 0.00 -4.82 23.76
N VAL A 302 0.74 -3.91 23.11
CA VAL A 302 1.66 -4.27 22.01
C VAL A 302 3.04 -4.72 22.51
N THR A 303 3.53 -5.82 21.94
CA THR A 303 4.90 -6.31 22.08
C THR A 303 5.55 -6.38 20.70
N ILE A 304 6.75 -5.84 20.56
CA ILE A 304 7.53 -5.84 19.33
C ILE A 304 8.57 -6.96 19.39
N CYS A 305 8.71 -7.71 18.29
CA CYS A 305 9.75 -8.71 18.11
C CYS A 305 10.54 -8.35 16.85
N ASP A 306 11.82 -7.98 16.99
CA ASP A 306 12.70 -7.66 15.86
C ASP A 306 14.07 -8.30 16.06
N THR A 307 14.71 -8.71 14.97
CA THR A 307 16.04 -9.34 15.00
C THR A 307 17.15 -8.29 15.05
N ASP A 308 16.89 -7.05 14.64
CA ASP A 308 17.82 -5.95 14.78
C ASP A 308 17.70 -5.31 16.18
N PRO A 309 18.73 -5.39 17.03
CA PRO A 309 18.69 -4.82 18.37
C PRO A 309 18.54 -3.29 18.39
N VAL A 310 18.96 -2.58 17.33
CA VAL A 310 18.76 -1.13 17.20
C VAL A 310 17.28 -0.83 16.99
N VAL A 311 16.63 -1.57 16.11
CA VAL A 311 15.19 -1.43 15.82
C VAL A 311 14.36 -1.86 17.05
N ALA A 312 14.73 -2.95 17.72
CA ALA A 312 14.10 -3.36 18.97
C ALA A 312 14.25 -2.31 20.07
N LEU A 313 15.43 -1.68 20.20
CA LEU A 313 15.65 -0.58 21.13
C LEU A 313 14.81 0.65 20.75
N GLN A 314 14.70 0.99 19.46
CA GLN A 314 13.82 2.06 19.00
C GLN A 314 12.36 1.81 19.41
N ALA A 315 11.87 0.58 19.27
CA ALA A 315 10.52 0.21 19.73
C ALA A 315 10.32 0.48 21.23
N VAL A 316 11.32 0.19 22.07
CA VAL A 316 11.28 0.51 23.51
C VAL A 316 11.17 2.02 23.73
N PHE A 317 11.94 2.83 23.00
CA PHE A 317 11.88 4.29 23.07
C PHE A 317 10.58 4.87 22.50
N ASP A 318 9.95 4.19 21.55
CA ASP A 318 8.60 4.50 21.03
C ASP A 318 7.48 4.08 22.00
N GLY A 319 7.84 3.48 23.16
CA GLY A 319 6.93 3.15 24.26
C GLY A 319 6.31 1.76 24.16
N PHE A 320 6.95 0.82 23.48
CA PHE A 320 6.53 -0.58 23.38
C PHE A 320 7.40 -1.51 24.21
N ARG A 321 6.85 -2.68 24.57
CA ARG A 321 7.70 -3.80 25.04
C ARG A 321 8.40 -4.39 23.83
N ALA A 322 9.69 -4.73 23.94
CA ALA A 322 10.41 -5.46 22.91
C ALA A 322 11.00 -6.74 23.49
N TYR A 323 10.62 -7.89 22.94
CA TYR A 323 11.04 -9.21 23.42
C TYR A 323 11.45 -10.11 22.26
N ASP A 324 12.17 -11.19 22.59
CA ASP A 324 12.37 -12.28 21.66
C ASP A 324 11.00 -12.93 21.32
N ILE A 325 10.80 -13.32 20.06
CA ILE A 325 9.54 -13.93 19.60
C ILE A 325 9.18 -15.17 20.42
N ASP A 326 10.17 -15.96 20.84
CA ASP A 326 9.96 -17.14 21.67
C ASP A 326 9.35 -16.79 23.03
N GLN A 327 9.64 -15.61 23.56
CA GLN A 327 9.09 -15.14 24.82
C GLN A 327 7.67 -14.57 24.64
N ALA A 328 7.46 -13.80 23.56
CA ALA A 328 6.21 -13.07 23.36
C ALA A 328 5.05 -13.95 22.85
N ILE A 329 5.35 -14.97 22.04
CA ILE A 329 4.31 -15.65 21.24
C ILE A 329 3.30 -16.44 22.09
N GLY A 330 3.74 -17.02 23.22
CA GLY A 330 2.86 -17.76 24.13
C GLY A 330 1.90 -16.89 24.94
N GLU A 331 2.15 -15.58 25.00
CA GLU A 331 1.30 -14.62 25.72
C GLU A 331 0.38 -13.83 24.78
N SER A 332 0.49 -14.04 23.47
CA SER A 332 -0.19 -13.23 22.46
C SER A 332 -1.59 -13.74 22.14
N ASP A 333 -2.56 -12.83 22.09
CA ASP A 333 -3.92 -13.13 21.61
C ASP A 333 -4.01 -12.91 20.09
N ILE A 334 -3.22 -11.97 19.57
CA ILE A 334 -3.05 -11.70 18.14
C ILE A 334 -1.55 -11.62 17.83
N VAL A 335 -1.11 -12.32 16.78
CA VAL A 335 0.26 -12.26 16.25
C VAL A 335 0.20 -11.81 14.80
N VAL A 336 0.98 -10.80 14.45
CA VAL A 336 1.12 -10.31 13.07
C VAL A 336 2.56 -10.38 12.59
N SER A 337 2.78 -10.91 11.39
CA SER A 337 4.08 -10.83 10.70
C SER A 337 4.11 -9.61 9.78
N ALA A 338 5.13 -8.76 9.94
CA ALA A 338 5.34 -7.53 9.18
C ALA A 338 6.77 -7.45 8.60
N THR A 339 7.38 -8.61 8.36
CA THR A 339 8.82 -8.70 8.03
C THR A 339 9.12 -8.69 6.53
N GLY A 340 8.20 -9.19 5.70
CA GLY A 340 8.51 -9.47 4.30
C GLY A 340 9.59 -10.56 4.15
N VAL A 341 9.67 -11.50 5.11
CA VAL A 341 10.66 -12.59 5.12
C VAL A 341 9.97 -13.95 5.25
N ARG A 342 10.38 -14.89 4.40
CA ARG A 342 9.80 -16.23 4.34
C ARG A 342 10.12 -16.97 5.63
N HIS A 343 9.14 -17.66 6.19
CA HIS A 343 9.25 -18.47 7.41
C HIS A 343 9.64 -17.68 8.67
N THR A 344 9.28 -16.39 8.74
CA THR A 344 9.36 -15.59 9.97
C THR A 344 8.60 -16.25 11.12
N ILE A 345 7.37 -16.70 10.86
CA ILE A 345 6.61 -17.49 11.84
C ILE A 345 6.76 -18.97 11.49
N THR A 346 7.62 -19.65 12.23
CA THR A 346 7.90 -21.08 12.03
C THR A 346 6.82 -21.97 12.62
N LEU A 347 6.81 -23.26 12.25
CA LEU A 347 5.95 -24.26 12.89
C LEU A 347 6.20 -24.37 14.41
N GLN A 348 7.44 -24.18 14.86
CA GLN A 348 7.76 -24.19 16.29
C GLN A 348 7.17 -22.99 17.03
N HIS A 349 7.18 -21.82 16.40
CA HIS A 349 6.50 -20.63 16.92
C HIS A 349 4.98 -20.92 17.03
N MET A 350 4.34 -21.44 15.99
CA MET A 350 2.91 -21.78 15.99
C MET A 350 2.53 -22.78 17.10
N ARG A 351 3.35 -23.81 17.35
CA ARG A 351 3.13 -24.79 18.43
C ARG A 351 3.09 -24.17 19.83
N ARG A 352 3.73 -23.02 20.02
CA ARG A 352 3.81 -22.30 21.30
C ARG A 352 2.71 -21.26 21.49
N MET A 353 1.90 -21.01 20.46
CA MET A 353 0.80 -20.03 20.54
C MET A 353 -0.27 -20.48 21.54
N LYS A 354 -1.11 -19.53 21.98
CA LYS A 354 -2.31 -19.86 22.74
C LYS A 354 -3.34 -20.55 21.84
N PRO A 355 -4.17 -21.47 22.38
CA PRO A 355 -5.39 -21.89 21.72
C PRO A 355 -6.25 -20.69 21.30
N ASN A 356 -6.76 -20.73 20.07
CA ASN A 356 -7.59 -19.67 19.44
C ASN A 356 -6.89 -18.32 19.24
N ALA A 357 -5.57 -18.23 19.43
CA ALA A 357 -4.80 -17.05 19.05
C ALA A 357 -4.97 -16.75 17.56
N VAL A 358 -5.04 -15.47 17.22
CA VAL A 358 -5.12 -15.03 15.83
C VAL A 358 -3.70 -14.93 15.25
N LEU A 359 -3.51 -15.44 14.03
CA LEU A 359 -2.27 -15.31 13.27
C LEU A 359 -2.58 -14.67 11.92
N SER A 360 -1.86 -13.59 11.57
CA SER A 360 -2.06 -12.84 10.33
C SER A 360 -0.73 -12.37 9.74
N VAL A 361 -0.69 -12.20 8.41
CA VAL A 361 0.40 -11.52 7.71
C VAL A 361 -0.09 -10.13 7.31
N ILE A 362 0.69 -9.12 7.71
CA ILE A 362 0.51 -7.73 7.31
C ILE A 362 1.70 -7.24 6.47
N GLY A 363 2.66 -8.12 6.18
CA GLY A 363 3.68 -7.93 5.15
C GLY A 363 3.14 -8.25 3.75
N GLY A 364 4.03 -8.62 2.83
CA GLY A 364 3.69 -8.67 1.40
C GLY A 364 4.43 -9.73 0.61
N ILE A 365 4.88 -10.81 1.25
CA ILE A 365 5.45 -11.95 0.52
C ILE A 365 4.78 -13.27 0.91
N ALA A 366 4.72 -14.19 -0.04
CA ALA A 366 4.20 -15.52 0.20
C ALA A 366 5.05 -16.28 1.23
N ASN A 367 4.37 -17.08 2.07
CA ASN A 367 4.98 -17.95 3.08
C ASN A 367 5.79 -17.22 4.17
N GLU A 368 5.40 -16.03 4.61
CA GLU A 368 5.94 -15.47 5.87
C GLU A 368 5.64 -16.39 7.07
N ILE A 369 4.53 -17.13 7.00
CA ILE A 369 4.20 -18.24 7.91
C ILE A 369 4.58 -19.55 7.22
N ALA A 370 5.22 -20.47 7.94
CA ALA A 370 5.66 -21.77 7.44
C ALA A 370 4.50 -22.79 7.27
N LEU A 371 3.47 -22.40 6.51
CA LEU A 371 2.28 -23.23 6.23
C LEU A 371 2.58 -24.38 5.27
N ASP A 372 3.56 -24.19 4.38
CA ASP A 372 4.12 -25.22 3.49
C ASP A 372 4.80 -26.38 4.23
N GLN A 373 5.05 -26.24 5.54
CA GLN A 373 5.55 -27.32 6.40
C GLN A 373 4.43 -28.12 7.09
N ILE A 374 3.16 -27.79 6.84
CA ILE A 374 2.00 -28.49 7.40
C ILE A 374 1.45 -29.45 6.33
N ASP A 375 1.58 -30.74 6.58
CA ASP A 375 1.09 -31.78 5.67
C ASP A 375 -0.42 -31.62 5.40
N GLY A 376 -0.78 -31.56 4.12
CA GLY A 376 -2.17 -31.41 3.67
C GLY A 376 -2.75 -30.00 3.80
N PHE A 377 -1.95 -29.00 4.19
CA PHE A 377 -2.39 -27.61 4.10
C PHE A 377 -2.41 -27.16 2.64
N HIS A 378 -3.61 -26.82 2.17
CA HIS A 378 -3.83 -26.16 0.90
C HIS A 378 -4.70 -24.93 1.16
N ALA A 379 -4.29 -23.80 0.58
CA ALA A 379 -5.06 -22.57 0.61
C ALA A 379 -6.30 -22.74 -0.28
N GLU A 380 -7.47 -22.54 0.32
CA GLU A 380 -8.75 -22.35 -0.35
C GLU A 380 -8.92 -20.84 -0.57
N ASN A 381 -8.17 -20.30 -1.55
CA ASN A 381 -8.03 -18.87 -1.88
C ASN A 381 -9.26 -18.01 -1.49
N LYS A 382 -9.01 -16.83 -0.89
CA LYS A 382 -10.02 -15.84 -0.43
C LYS A 382 -10.80 -16.21 0.83
N ARG A 383 -10.39 -17.24 1.57
CA ARG A 383 -10.96 -17.51 2.89
C ARG A 383 -10.42 -16.52 3.93
N GLU A 384 -11.30 -15.68 4.48
CA GLU A 384 -10.92 -14.65 5.45
C GLU A 384 -10.41 -15.20 6.78
N LEU A 385 -11.03 -16.27 7.27
CA LEU A 385 -10.74 -16.86 8.57
C LEU A 385 -10.86 -18.38 8.52
N ARG A 386 -9.83 -19.07 9.04
CA ARG A 386 -9.78 -20.53 9.14
C ARG A 386 -9.21 -20.98 10.47
N ASP A 387 -9.83 -21.97 11.08
CA ASP A 387 -9.20 -22.72 12.17
C ASP A 387 -8.10 -23.62 11.60
N LEU A 388 -6.87 -23.41 12.05
CA LEU A 388 -5.69 -24.20 11.69
C LEU A 388 -5.32 -25.09 12.88
N ALA A 389 -5.47 -26.40 12.72
CA ALA A 389 -4.94 -27.38 13.65
C ALA A 389 -3.42 -27.48 13.46
N VAL A 390 -2.65 -26.84 14.34
CA VAL A 390 -1.19 -26.89 14.28
C VAL A 390 -0.72 -28.29 14.67
N PRO A 391 0.10 -28.98 13.86
CA PRO A 391 0.67 -30.28 14.23
C PRO A 391 1.40 -30.22 15.58
N ASP A 392 1.02 -31.11 16.49
CA ASP A 392 1.53 -31.16 17.89
C ASP A 392 1.37 -29.84 18.66
N GLY A 393 0.36 -29.04 18.29
CA GLY A 393 0.11 -27.71 18.84
C GLY A 393 -1.37 -27.44 19.06
N PRO A 394 -1.71 -26.17 19.34
CA PRO A 394 -3.09 -25.74 19.49
C PRO A 394 -3.82 -25.67 18.14
N VAL A 395 -5.14 -25.46 18.21
CA VAL A 395 -5.88 -24.87 17.09
C VAL A 395 -5.76 -23.34 17.19
N ILE A 396 -5.34 -22.70 16.10
CA ILE A 396 -5.23 -21.23 16.00
C ILE A 396 -6.18 -20.69 14.92
N ARG A 397 -6.44 -19.39 14.95
CA ARG A 397 -7.27 -18.68 13.97
C ARG A 397 -6.38 -18.00 12.94
N LEU A 398 -6.29 -18.59 11.75
CA LEU A 398 -5.48 -18.08 10.64
C LEU A 398 -6.29 -17.11 9.78
N ILE A 399 -5.76 -15.90 9.59
CA ILE A 399 -6.34 -14.86 8.73
C ILE A 399 -5.81 -15.01 7.32
N SER A 400 -6.71 -14.90 6.34
CA SER A 400 -6.39 -14.85 4.90
C SER A 400 -5.44 -15.96 4.44
N GLU A 401 -5.52 -17.12 5.08
CA GLU A 401 -4.66 -18.30 4.82
C GLU A 401 -3.16 -18.00 4.84
N GLY A 402 -2.73 -16.99 5.59
CA GLY A 402 -1.33 -16.59 5.74
C GLY A 402 -0.79 -15.70 4.63
N ASP A 403 -1.65 -15.15 3.79
CA ASP A 403 -1.32 -14.07 2.83
C ASP A 403 -1.61 -12.69 3.44
N GLY A 404 -1.14 -11.63 2.76
CA GLY A 404 -1.29 -10.24 3.19
C GLY A 404 -2.76 -9.82 3.34
N VAL A 405 -3.18 -9.57 4.58
CA VAL A 405 -4.60 -9.37 4.91
C VAL A 405 -5.23 -8.16 4.22
N ASN A 406 -4.48 -7.08 4.01
CA ASN A 406 -5.03 -5.85 3.44
C ASN A 406 -5.44 -5.97 1.98
N TYR A 407 -4.70 -6.72 1.16
CA TYR A 407 -5.00 -6.87 -0.27
C TYR A 407 -5.73 -8.16 -0.58
N THR A 408 -5.51 -9.26 0.15
CA THR A 408 -6.15 -10.55 -0.18
C THR A 408 -7.61 -10.60 0.25
N VAL A 409 -7.96 -9.96 1.37
CA VAL A 409 -9.33 -9.92 1.91
C VAL A 409 -9.78 -8.52 2.37
N GLY A 410 -8.92 -7.51 2.19
CA GLY A 410 -9.27 -6.10 2.39
C GLY A 410 -9.39 -5.35 1.07
N GLY A 411 -9.58 -4.03 1.14
CA GLY A 411 -9.66 -3.15 -0.04
C GLY A 411 -8.32 -2.65 -0.56
N GLY A 412 -7.20 -3.29 -0.19
CA GLY A 412 -5.85 -2.80 -0.46
C GLY A 412 -5.55 -1.48 0.24
N ASN A 413 -4.42 -0.85 -0.10
CA ASN A 413 -4.04 0.44 0.45
C ASN A 413 -5.06 1.54 0.12
N PRO A 414 -5.22 2.58 0.97
CA PRO A 414 -6.22 3.60 0.73
C PRO A 414 -5.98 4.43 -0.54
N ILE A 415 -7.05 4.99 -1.11
CA ILE A 415 -7.01 5.77 -2.36
C ILE A 415 -6.00 6.93 -2.29
N GLU A 416 -6.03 7.74 -1.23
CA GLU A 416 -5.14 8.91 -1.08
C GLU A 416 -3.67 8.55 -0.84
N ILE A 417 -3.40 7.32 -0.40
CA ILE A 417 -2.04 6.79 -0.25
C ILE A 417 -1.52 6.36 -1.62
N MET A 418 -2.34 5.63 -2.39
CA MET A 418 -1.96 5.20 -3.74
C MET A 418 -1.95 6.34 -4.75
N ASP A 419 -2.65 7.45 -4.48
CA ASP A 419 -2.47 8.72 -5.19
C ASP A 419 -1.00 9.18 -5.18
N LEU A 420 -0.30 9.00 -4.04
CA LEU A 420 1.13 9.31 -3.93
C LEU A 420 1.98 8.28 -4.66
N SER A 421 1.76 6.98 -4.44
CA SER A 421 2.51 5.90 -5.11
C SER A 421 2.40 6.01 -6.64
N PHE A 422 1.20 6.24 -7.16
CA PHE A 422 0.97 6.40 -8.59
C PHE A 422 1.46 7.75 -9.14
N ALA A 423 1.55 8.80 -8.33
CA ALA A 423 2.26 10.03 -8.72
C ALA A 423 3.77 9.79 -8.88
N VAL A 424 4.37 8.94 -8.05
CA VAL A 424 5.77 8.51 -8.22
C VAL A 424 5.91 7.63 -9.47
N GLN A 425 4.99 6.68 -9.71
CA GLN A 425 4.99 5.86 -10.94
C GLN A 425 4.90 6.71 -12.21
N ALA A 426 3.96 7.65 -12.27
CA ALA A 426 3.84 8.58 -13.39
C ALA A 426 5.12 9.42 -13.58
N SER A 427 5.79 9.78 -12.49
CA SER A 427 7.09 10.46 -12.54
C SER A 427 8.21 9.57 -13.06
N ALA A 428 8.21 8.28 -12.74
CA ALA A 428 9.14 7.31 -13.31
C ALA A 428 8.95 7.16 -14.82
N VAL A 429 7.69 7.05 -15.28
CA VAL A 429 7.36 7.05 -16.72
C VAL A 429 7.88 8.32 -17.39
N ALA A 430 7.59 9.49 -16.82
CA ALA A 430 8.07 10.77 -17.35
C ALA A 430 9.60 10.86 -17.36
N HIS A 431 10.27 10.34 -16.33
CA HIS A 431 11.74 10.29 -16.26
C HIS A 431 12.33 9.42 -17.36
N LEU A 432 11.78 8.22 -17.57
CA LEU A 432 12.15 7.31 -18.66
C LEU A 432 11.99 7.98 -20.03
N LEU A 433 10.88 8.70 -20.25
CA LEU A 433 10.63 9.40 -21.51
C LEU A 433 11.59 10.57 -21.75
N ARG A 434 11.84 11.40 -20.73
CA ARG A 434 12.77 12.54 -20.84
C ARG A 434 14.21 12.12 -21.14
N HIS A 435 14.60 10.92 -20.72
CA HIS A 435 15.95 10.37 -20.88
C HIS A 435 15.99 9.18 -21.86
N ARG A 436 14.99 9.09 -22.74
CA ARG A 436 14.90 8.01 -23.73
C ARG A 436 16.17 7.98 -24.59
N GLY A 437 16.84 6.84 -24.59
CA GLY A 437 18.08 6.61 -25.35
C GLY A 437 19.36 7.13 -24.68
N THR A 438 19.28 7.74 -23.50
CA THR A 438 20.45 8.20 -22.74
C THR A 438 20.68 7.40 -21.46
N LEU A 439 19.64 6.82 -20.86
CA LEU A 439 19.76 5.97 -19.68
C LEU A 439 20.55 4.70 -20.00
N GLN A 440 21.46 4.34 -19.10
CA GLN A 440 22.18 3.07 -19.18
C GLN A 440 21.32 1.94 -18.58
N PRO A 441 21.54 0.68 -19.00
CA PRO A 441 21.00 -0.47 -18.29
C PRO A 441 21.38 -0.44 -16.82
N GLY A 442 20.46 -0.87 -15.95
CA GLY A 442 20.69 -0.88 -14.52
C GLY A 442 19.57 -0.24 -13.71
N LEU A 443 19.61 -0.54 -12.41
CA LEU A 443 18.74 0.00 -11.40
C LEU A 443 19.13 1.44 -11.07
N GLN A 444 18.16 2.34 -11.11
CA GLN A 444 18.33 3.77 -10.93
C GLN A 444 17.26 4.32 -10.01
N ARG A 445 17.60 5.36 -9.24
CA ARG A 445 16.67 6.01 -8.31
C ARG A 445 16.14 7.31 -8.91
N LEU A 446 14.91 7.65 -8.56
CA LEU A 446 14.38 8.99 -8.83
C LEU A 446 15.09 10.04 -7.98
N GLY A 447 15.22 11.24 -8.52
CA GLY A 447 15.78 12.38 -7.80
C GLY A 447 14.87 12.85 -6.66
N ARG A 448 15.47 13.34 -5.57
CA ARG A 448 14.75 13.86 -4.40
C ARG A 448 13.85 15.06 -4.72
N ASP A 449 14.15 15.78 -5.79
CA ASP A 449 13.34 16.88 -6.31
C ASP A 449 11.96 16.43 -6.76
N ILE A 450 11.83 15.21 -7.30
CA ILE A 450 10.55 14.62 -7.70
C ILE A 450 9.68 14.36 -6.47
N ASP A 451 10.23 13.71 -5.44
CA ASP A 451 9.51 13.49 -4.18
C ASP A 451 9.06 14.80 -3.54
N ARG A 452 9.94 15.81 -3.50
CA ARG A 452 9.61 17.15 -2.98
C ARG A 452 8.48 17.81 -3.76
N HIS A 453 8.48 17.69 -5.08
CA HIS A 453 7.46 18.28 -5.93
C HIS A 453 6.09 17.62 -5.73
N ILE A 454 6.05 16.28 -5.69
CA ILE A 454 4.83 15.52 -5.40
C ILE A 454 4.31 15.87 -4.00
N ALA A 455 5.19 15.92 -2.99
CA ALA A 455 4.82 16.29 -1.63
C ALA A 455 4.24 17.71 -1.54
N ASP A 456 4.80 18.67 -2.27
CA ASP A 456 4.29 20.05 -2.33
C ASP A 456 2.90 20.12 -2.99
N ILE A 457 2.64 19.33 -4.03
CA ILE A 457 1.28 19.15 -4.58
C ILE A 457 0.36 18.55 -3.51
N ALA A 458 0.78 17.47 -2.84
CA ALA A 458 0.00 16.77 -1.83
C ALA A 458 -0.35 17.63 -0.61
N LEU A 459 0.55 18.51 -0.18
CA LEU A 459 0.30 19.49 0.87
C LEU A 459 -0.73 20.51 0.40
N ARG A 460 -0.55 21.09 -0.80
CA ARG A 460 -1.49 22.09 -1.34
C ARG A 460 -2.91 21.57 -1.48
N THR A 461 -3.09 20.34 -1.98
CA THR A 461 -4.43 19.74 -2.12
C THR A 461 -5.12 19.51 -0.77
N ARG A 462 -4.33 19.40 0.32
CA ARG A 462 -4.79 19.30 1.71
C ARG A 462 -4.86 20.65 2.44
N GLY A 463 -4.60 21.77 1.77
CA GLY A 463 -4.60 23.11 2.37
C GLY A 463 -3.35 23.45 3.20
N TYR A 464 -2.30 22.65 3.12
CA TYR A 464 -1.01 22.87 3.79
C TYR A 464 0.05 23.40 2.82
N ARG A 465 1.20 23.81 3.37
CA ARG A 465 2.38 24.23 2.62
C ARG A 465 3.65 23.85 3.36
N ALA A 466 4.69 23.46 2.62
CA ALA A 466 6.03 23.36 3.16
C ALA A 466 6.57 24.76 3.49
N SER A 467 7.40 24.86 4.52
CA SER A 467 8.13 26.10 4.78
C SER A 467 9.24 26.30 3.76
N HIS A 468 9.65 27.55 3.52
CA HIS A 468 10.74 27.91 2.61
C HIS A 468 11.85 28.64 3.38
N ALA A 469 13.10 28.45 2.96
CA ALA A 469 14.20 29.24 3.50
C ALA A 469 13.93 30.72 3.23
N VAL A 470 14.19 31.57 4.22
CA VAL A 470 14.26 33.01 3.97
C VAL A 470 15.46 33.22 3.07
N ALA A 471 15.23 33.70 1.85
CA ALA A 471 16.31 33.98 0.91
C ALA A 471 17.30 34.95 1.57
N ASP A 472 18.60 34.67 1.41
CA ASP A 472 19.67 35.65 1.62
C ASP A 472 20.01 36.01 3.09
N ASN A 473 19.77 35.11 4.06
CA ASN A 473 20.27 35.30 5.44
C ASN A 473 21.61 34.59 5.74
N GLY A 474 22.21 33.92 4.75
CA GLY A 474 23.47 33.17 4.90
C GLY A 474 23.36 31.85 5.66
N TYR A 475 22.17 31.42 6.08
CA TYR A 475 21.92 30.16 6.79
C TYR A 475 21.00 29.25 5.98
N ASP A 476 21.53 28.11 5.54
CA ASP A 476 20.75 27.08 4.87
C ASP A 476 20.27 26.03 5.88
N TRP A 477 19.06 26.22 6.41
CA TRP A 477 18.40 25.24 7.27
C TRP A 477 18.01 23.93 6.56
N THR A 478 18.24 23.81 5.24
CA THR A 478 18.17 22.51 4.55
C THR A 478 19.43 21.67 4.75
N LEU A 479 20.53 22.27 5.22
CA LEU A 479 21.73 21.56 5.66
C LEU A 479 21.50 21.01 7.08
N THR A 480 20.92 19.81 7.15
CA THR A 480 20.90 19.07 8.42
C THR A 480 22.29 18.46 8.66
N ARG A 481 22.65 18.21 9.93
CA ARG A 481 23.92 17.58 10.34
C ARG A 481 24.16 16.19 9.70
N PHE A 482 23.14 15.61 9.06
CA PHE A 482 23.17 14.29 8.41
C PHE A 482 23.13 14.37 6.89
N ALA A 483 23.07 15.56 6.29
CA ALA A 483 22.98 15.75 4.84
C ALA A 483 24.22 15.22 4.06
N GLU A 484 25.33 14.93 4.76
CA GLU A 484 26.55 14.35 4.18
C GLU A 484 26.51 12.83 4.05
N ASN A 485 25.72 12.12 4.86
CA ASN A 485 25.64 10.64 4.82
C ASN A 485 24.59 10.09 3.83
N GLU A 486 23.86 10.97 3.13
CA GLU A 486 22.81 10.61 2.16
C GLU A 486 23.18 11.01 0.71
N LYS A 487 24.49 11.16 0.43
CA LYS A 487 25.03 11.40 -0.92
C LYS A 487 25.61 10.15 -1.59
N GLU A 488 25.61 9.02 -0.90
CA GLU A 488 25.83 7.67 -1.44
C GLU A 488 24.48 6.97 -1.60
#